data_AF-A0A6V8KHP7-F1
#
_entry.id   AF-A0A6V8KHP7-F1
#
_cell.length_a   1.000
_cell.length_b   1.000
_cell.length_c   1.000
_cell.angle_alpha   90.00
_cell.angle_beta   90.00
_cell.angle_gamma   90.00
#
_symmetry.space_group_name_H-M   'P 1'
#
loop_
_entity.id
_entity.type
_entity.pdbx_description
1 polymer ?
#
loop_
_entity_poly.entity_id
_entity_poly.type
_entity_poly.pdbx_seq_one_letter_code
_entity_poly.pdbx_strand_id
1 'polypeptide(L)'
;MSLDSVESTAPNLPHVDSWPDFSELKPEQAKAKFPPLNINPARSIVQDRWERLVAVAETPHDIQRVWEVLTGPDHVRHWLAVVRGTIAEVDAEFHYDFEDGEFFHCLTTEVEPPRGGTTASLSYFWRWVGVGPATRVRWDLAATADGTTRISATEESFNPPNDWRGWNGNGWPGILDQLAGYLRTGTTWRWPWRRMGPYVQIELESTPYDAWEMLSKPESLRYWLQRRYGSFATGDKLTLIMGDASGIVEMVVHQHVEPNQKFPSFLPWLEFGLKRASWPVELSGKLYIEHAGLNRALFQIFVDNWENLPADIQLEERKIIAGFFRDSMVRAQQMTGPRPAPSHPHGWS
;
A
#
# COMPACT_ATOMS: atom_id res chain seq x y z
N MET A 1 62.17 43.11 65.90
CA MET A 1 62.40 42.58 64.54
C MET A 1 61.12 42.80 63.77
N SER A 2 61.09 43.87 62.96
CA SER A 2 59.93 44.28 62.17
C SER A 2 59.91 43.49 60.87
N LEU A 3 58.79 42.85 60.56
CA LEU A 3 58.55 42.17 59.30
C LEU A 3 58.15 43.23 58.27
N ASP A 4 59.12 43.69 57.48
CA ASP A 4 58.86 44.58 56.36
C ASP A 4 58.14 43.80 55.25
N SER A 5 56.95 44.30 54.92
CA SER A 5 56.07 43.85 53.85
C SER A 5 56.76 43.98 52.49
N VAL A 6 56.95 42.85 51.81
CA VAL A 6 57.39 42.79 50.41
C VAL A 6 56.21 43.19 49.53
N GLU A 7 56.23 44.41 48.98
CA GLU A 7 55.28 44.85 47.95
C GLU A 7 55.50 44.02 46.67
N SER A 8 54.51 43.17 46.37
CA SER A 8 54.42 42.42 45.12
C SER A 8 54.05 43.38 43.98
N THR A 9 55.04 43.78 43.18
CA THR A 9 54.85 44.44 41.89
C THR A 9 54.34 43.43 40.85
N ALA A 10 53.05 43.11 40.90
CA ALA A 10 52.40 42.39 39.80
C ALA A 10 52.52 43.25 38.52
N PRO A 11 53.04 42.70 37.40
CA PRO A 11 53.13 43.45 36.16
C PRO A 11 51.72 43.87 35.74
N ASN A 12 51.53 45.17 35.46
CA ASN A 12 50.35 45.69 34.80
C ASN A 12 50.20 44.95 33.46
N LEU A 13 49.35 43.92 33.42
CA LEU A 13 48.89 43.36 32.17
C LEU A 13 48.23 44.52 31.41
N PRO A 14 48.58 44.75 30.14
CA PRO A 14 47.93 45.78 29.35
C PRO A 14 46.43 45.57 29.48
N HIS A 15 45.71 46.64 29.86
CA HIS A 15 44.26 46.66 29.75
C HIS A 15 43.96 46.20 28.34
N VAL A 16 43.42 44.99 28.21
CA VAL A 16 42.94 44.52 26.91
C VAL A 16 41.73 45.39 26.65
N ASP A 17 41.96 46.51 25.97
CA ASP A 17 40.92 47.32 25.36
C ASP A 17 39.96 46.33 24.72
N SER A 18 38.70 46.39 25.16
CA SER A 18 37.58 45.49 24.88
C SER A 18 37.82 44.45 23.78
N TRP A 19 37.57 43.17 24.08
CA TRP A 19 37.50 42.11 23.07
C TRP A 19 36.79 42.60 21.80
N PRO A 20 37.32 42.28 20.60
CA PRO A 20 36.72 42.73 19.35
C PRO A 20 35.23 42.38 19.30
N ASP A 21 34.39 43.35 18.91
CA ASP A 21 32.97 43.10 18.68
C ASP A 21 32.79 42.42 17.32
N PHE A 22 32.49 41.12 17.35
CA PHE A 22 32.16 40.33 16.16
C PHE A 22 30.65 40.34 15.89
N SER A 23 30.02 41.52 16.01
CA SER A 23 28.57 41.63 15.87
C SER A 23 28.09 41.16 14.50
N GLU A 24 28.90 41.34 13.46
CA GLU A 24 28.68 40.85 12.10
C GLU A 24 28.66 39.32 11.97
N LEU A 25 29.27 38.59 12.91
CA LEU A 25 29.23 37.14 12.99
C LEU A 25 28.03 36.61 13.79
N LYS A 26 27.17 37.49 14.32
CA LYS A 26 25.91 37.06 14.94
C LYS A 26 25.09 36.28 13.91
N PRO A 27 24.53 35.10 14.25
CA PRO A 27 23.93 34.17 13.28
C PRO A 27 22.95 34.81 12.28
N GLU A 28 22.09 35.71 12.74
CA GLU A 28 21.13 36.41 11.88
C GLU A 28 21.81 37.40 10.90
N GLN A 29 22.84 38.11 11.36
CA GLN A 29 23.59 39.06 10.53
C GLN A 29 24.49 38.34 9.52
N ALA A 30 25.15 37.27 9.95
CA ALA A 30 25.97 36.43 9.10
C ALA A 30 25.11 35.72 8.04
N LYS A 31 23.95 35.17 8.41
CA LYS A 31 23.00 34.54 7.47
C LYS A 31 22.41 35.53 6.47
N ALA A 32 22.16 36.78 6.87
CA ALA A 32 21.67 37.82 5.97
C ALA A 32 22.74 38.28 4.97
N LYS A 33 24.00 38.45 5.43
CA LYS A 33 25.12 38.89 4.59
C LYS A 33 25.71 37.77 3.72
N PHE A 34 25.68 36.54 4.21
CA PHE A 34 26.26 35.38 3.58
C PHE A 34 25.34 34.16 3.82
N PRO A 35 24.19 34.10 3.13
CA PRO A 35 23.26 33.00 3.28
C PRO A 35 23.95 31.69 2.88
N PRO A 36 23.65 30.57 3.57
CA PRO A 36 24.17 29.28 3.15
C PRO A 36 23.72 28.98 1.71
N LEU A 37 24.58 28.28 0.97
CA LEU A 37 24.17 27.70 -0.31
C LEU A 37 22.90 26.86 -0.09
N ASN A 38 21.95 26.94 -1.02
CA ASN A 38 20.64 26.27 -0.95
C ASN A 38 19.64 26.84 0.07
N ILE A 39 19.73 28.13 0.45
CA ILE A 39 18.70 28.78 1.29
C ILE A 39 17.29 28.71 0.68
N ASN A 40 17.20 28.70 -0.65
CA ASN A 40 15.98 28.50 -1.41
C ASN A 40 16.12 27.22 -2.24
N PRO A 41 15.94 26.03 -1.64
CA PRO A 41 16.04 24.80 -2.40
C PRO A 41 14.92 24.78 -3.44
N ALA A 42 15.25 24.45 -4.69
CA ALA A 42 14.24 24.05 -5.65
C ALA A 42 13.53 22.81 -5.10
N ARG A 43 12.19 22.81 -5.14
CA ARG A 43 11.39 21.69 -4.66
C ARG A 43 10.25 21.41 -5.63
N SER A 44 9.92 20.13 -5.78
CA SER A 44 8.69 19.72 -6.46
C SER A 44 7.48 20.25 -5.71
N ILE A 45 6.55 20.86 -6.43
CA ILE A 45 5.27 21.34 -5.88
C ILE A 45 4.08 20.47 -6.30
N VAL A 46 4.28 19.62 -7.32
CA VAL A 46 3.34 18.59 -7.80
C VAL A 46 4.18 17.41 -8.29
N GLN A 47 3.72 16.19 -8.02
CA GLN A 47 4.30 14.97 -8.57
C GLN A 47 3.17 13.96 -8.74
N ASP A 48 2.59 13.92 -9.93
CA ASP A 48 1.46 13.05 -10.24
C ASP A 48 1.83 12.08 -11.35
N ARG A 49 1.38 10.84 -11.22
CA ARG A 49 1.40 9.81 -12.24
C ARG A 49 -0.01 9.32 -12.47
N TRP A 50 -0.37 9.18 -13.74
CA TRP A 50 -1.62 8.57 -14.13
C TRP A 50 -1.33 7.36 -15.02
N GLU A 51 -2.04 6.26 -14.76
CA GLU A 51 -1.95 5.04 -15.55
C GLU A 51 -3.35 4.65 -16.04
N ARG A 52 -3.41 4.17 -17.28
CA ARG A 52 -4.60 3.55 -17.88
C ARG A 52 -4.21 2.24 -18.51
N LEU A 53 -4.88 1.19 -18.11
CA LEU A 53 -4.79 -0.14 -18.69
C LEU A 53 -6.08 -0.42 -19.44
N VAL A 54 -5.98 -0.91 -20.67
CA VAL A 54 -7.14 -1.29 -21.48
C VAL A 54 -6.88 -2.70 -22.00
N ALA A 55 -7.77 -3.63 -21.65
CA ALA A 55 -7.79 -4.97 -22.20
C ALA A 55 -9.08 -5.18 -22.99
N VAL A 56 -9.00 -5.92 -24.09
CA VAL A 56 -10.12 -6.16 -25.00
C VAL A 56 -10.23 -7.64 -25.29
N ALA A 57 -11.46 -8.14 -25.33
CA ALA A 57 -11.80 -9.47 -25.82
C ALA A 57 -13.04 -9.37 -26.74
N GLU A 58 -13.19 -10.36 -27.61
CA GLU A 58 -14.37 -10.52 -28.46
C GLU A 58 -14.97 -11.90 -28.22
N THR A 59 -16.29 -11.99 -28.24
CA THR A 59 -17.02 -13.21 -27.91
C THR A 59 -18.22 -13.40 -28.83
N PRO A 60 -18.54 -14.63 -29.28
CA PRO A 60 -19.65 -14.87 -30.21
C PRO A 60 -21.04 -14.75 -29.58
N HIS A 61 -21.12 -14.33 -28.32
CA HIS A 61 -22.37 -14.15 -27.60
C HIS A 61 -22.91 -12.74 -27.80
N ASP A 62 -24.24 -12.61 -27.80
CA ASP A 62 -24.91 -11.31 -27.85
C ASP A 62 -24.66 -10.48 -26.59
N ILE A 63 -24.82 -9.16 -26.74
CA ILE A 63 -24.51 -8.19 -25.68
C ILE A 63 -25.36 -8.38 -24.42
N GLN A 64 -26.60 -8.85 -24.56
CA GLN A 64 -27.51 -9.09 -23.43
C GLN A 64 -26.96 -10.23 -22.57
N ARG A 65 -26.54 -11.33 -23.20
CA ARG A 65 -25.92 -12.45 -22.50
C ARG A 65 -24.62 -12.05 -21.80
N VAL A 66 -23.78 -11.28 -22.48
CA VAL A 66 -22.52 -10.79 -21.88
C VAL A 66 -22.80 -9.89 -20.67
N TRP A 67 -23.76 -8.97 -20.79
CA TRP A 67 -24.18 -8.09 -19.71
C TRP A 67 -24.69 -8.86 -18.49
N GLU A 68 -25.57 -9.83 -18.69
CA GLU A 68 -26.09 -10.70 -17.62
C GLU A 68 -24.98 -11.46 -16.90
N VAL A 69 -24.01 -12.00 -17.63
CA VAL A 69 -22.87 -12.73 -17.05
C VAL A 69 -21.91 -11.82 -16.30
N LEU A 70 -21.75 -10.58 -16.77
CA LEU A 70 -20.88 -9.58 -16.17
C LEU A 70 -21.47 -8.97 -14.88
N THR A 71 -22.78 -8.81 -14.83
CA THR A 71 -23.47 -8.07 -13.74
C THR A 71 -24.24 -8.95 -12.77
N GLY A 72 -24.60 -10.18 -13.16
CA GLY A 72 -25.36 -11.11 -12.34
C GLY A 72 -24.50 -11.83 -11.29
N PRO A 73 -24.74 -11.65 -9.97
CA PRO A 73 -23.98 -12.31 -8.91
C PRO A 73 -23.85 -13.83 -9.08
N ASP A 74 -24.93 -14.48 -9.51
CA ASP A 74 -24.98 -15.92 -9.75
C ASP A 74 -24.07 -16.38 -10.89
N HIS A 75 -23.76 -15.51 -11.85
CA HIS A 75 -22.83 -15.80 -12.94
C HIS A 75 -21.39 -15.42 -12.58
N VAL A 76 -21.19 -14.24 -12.00
CA VAL A 76 -19.85 -13.71 -11.66
C VAL A 76 -19.08 -14.65 -10.73
N ARG A 77 -19.77 -15.28 -9.77
CA ARG A 77 -19.15 -16.27 -8.87
C ARG A 77 -18.51 -17.48 -9.55
N HIS A 78 -18.87 -17.76 -10.80
CA HIS A 78 -18.35 -18.93 -11.52
C HIS A 78 -17.05 -18.65 -12.27
N TRP A 79 -16.75 -17.38 -12.58
CA TRP A 79 -15.60 -17.02 -13.40
C TRP A 79 -14.68 -16.00 -12.75
N LEU A 80 -15.16 -15.18 -11.81
CA LEU A 80 -14.36 -14.15 -11.14
C LEU A 80 -14.30 -14.36 -9.62
N ALA A 81 -15.38 -14.03 -8.91
CA ALA A 81 -15.40 -13.92 -7.44
C ALA A 81 -16.82 -14.03 -6.89
N VAL A 82 -16.97 -14.44 -5.64
CA VAL A 82 -18.27 -14.38 -4.95
C VAL A 82 -18.66 -12.93 -4.75
N VAL A 83 -19.88 -12.59 -5.18
CA VAL A 83 -20.40 -11.22 -5.10
C VAL A 83 -21.25 -11.06 -3.84
N ARG A 84 -20.96 -10.04 -3.04
CA ARG A 84 -21.81 -9.63 -1.91
C ARG A 84 -22.29 -8.20 -2.14
N GLY A 85 -23.59 -8.02 -2.36
CA GLY A 85 -24.19 -6.73 -2.73
C GLY A 85 -24.68 -6.72 -4.18
N THR A 86 -24.95 -5.53 -4.72
CA THR A 86 -25.49 -5.34 -6.08
C THR A 86 -24.47 -4.62 -6.95
N ILE A 87 -24.11 -5.23 -8.10
CA ILE A 87 -23.12 -4.65 -9.03
C ILE A 87 -23.75 -3.54 -9.87
N ALA A 88 -24.91 -3.82 -10.49
CA ALA A 88 -25.51 -2.96 -11.52
C ALA A 88 -26.54 -1.96 -10.94
N GLU A 89 -26.19 -1.30 -9.84
CA GLU A 89 -26.98 -0.22 -9.23
C GLU A 89 -26.05 0.95 -8.89
N VAL A 90 -26.35 2.15 -9.37
CA VAL A 90 -25.53 3.35 -9.10
C VAL A 90 -25.55 3.64 -7.59
N ASP A 91 -24.39 4.05 -7.07
CA ASP A 91 -24.13 4.30 -5.66
C ASP A 91 -24.23 3.07 -4.74
N ALA A 92 -24.44 1.87 -5.31
CA ALA A 92 -24.42 0.63 -4.53
C ALA A 92 -22.98 0.19 -4.21
N GLU A 93 -22.79 -0.25 -2.98
CA GLU A 93 -21.58 -0.94 -2.56
C GLU A 93 -21.71 -2.45 -2.77
N PHE A 94 -20.62 -3.07 -3.20
CA PHE A 94 -20.53 -4.51 -3.29
C PHE A 94 -19.09 -5.00 -3.08
N HIS A 95 -18.93 -6.30 -2.92
CA HIS A 95 -17.61 -6.95 -2.83
C HIS A 95 -17.43 -8.02 -3.90
N TYR A 96 -16.25 -8.07 -4.49
CA TYR A 96 -15.72 -9.27 -5.14
C TYR A 96 -14.84 -10.02 -4.14
N ASP A 97 -15.37 -11.07 -3.52
CA ASP A 97 -14.67 -11.89 -2.53
C ASP A 97 -14.08 -13.14 -3.20
N PHE A 98 -12.74 -13.29 -3.14
CA PHE A 98 -12.05 -14.45 -3.68
C PHE A 98 -12.06 -15.64 -2.71
N GLU A 99 -12.66 -15.47 -1.53
CA GLU A 99 -12.83 -16.46 -0.48
C GLU A 99 -11.51 -16.96 0.13
N ASP A 100 -10.39 -16.25 -0.08
CA ASP A 100 -9.06 -16.54 0.48
C ASP A 100 -8.54 -15.42 1.41
N GLY A 101 -9.41 -14.46 1.74
CA GLY A 101 -9.09 -13.28 2.55
C GLY A 101 -8.83 -12.03 1.71
N GLU A 102 -8.55 -12.19 0.42
CA GLU A 102 -8.46 -11.09 -0.53
C GLU A 102 -9.84 -10.78 -1.12
N PHE A 103 -10.11 -9.49 -1.34
CA PHE A 103 -11.36 -9.03 -1.95
C PHE A 103 -11.16 -7.64 -2.56
N PHE A 104 -12.09 -7.24 -3.42
CA PHE A 104 -12.28 -5.83 -3.77
C PHE A 104 -13.53 -5.30 -3.07
N HIS A 105 -13.42 -4.14 -2.39
CA HIS A 105 -14.58 -3.33 -2.01
C HIS A 105 -14.85 -2.35 -3.13
N CYS A 106 -16.09 -2.32 -3.61
CA CYS A 106 -16.48 -1.61 -4.81
C CYS A 106 -17.61 -0.63 -4.54
N LEU A 107 -17.64 0.46 -5.31
CA LEU A 107 -18.74 1.42 -5.36
C LEU A 107 -19.09 1.69 -6.82
N THR A 108 -20.31 1.34 -7.23
CA THR A 108 -20.78 1.55 -8.60
C THR A 108 -21.08 3.01 -8.86
N THR A 109 -20.52 3.54 -9.96
CA THR A 109 -20.65 4.95 -10.33
C THR A 109 -21.50 5.15 -11.59
N GLU A 110 -21.58 4.15 -12.46
CA GLU A 110 -22.30 4.24 -13.74
C GLU A 110 -22.83 2.87 -14.13
N VAL A 111 -24.09 2.83 -14.59
CA VAL A 111 -24.73 1.61 -15.09
C VAL A 111 -25.60 1.97 -16.29
N GLU A 112 -25.21 1.48 -17.46
CA GLU A 112 -25.97 1.60 -18.70
C GLU A 112 -26.19 0.18 -19.26
N PRO A 113 -27.30 -0.48 -18.93
CA PRO A 113 -27.60 -1.79 -19.50
C PRO A 113 -27.84 -1.66 -21.02
N PRO A 114 -27.73 -2.76 -21.78
CA PRO A 114 -27.89 -2.74 -23.23
C PRO A 114 -29.31 -2.31 -23.65
N ARG A 115 -29.47 -1.02 -23.99
CA ARG A 115 -30.73 -0.47 -24.52
C ARG A 115 -30.68 -0.52 -26.04
N GLY A 116 -31.56 -1.31 -26.66
CA GLY A 116 -31.56 -1.48 -28.12
C GLY A 116 -30.42 -2.35 -28.66
N GLY A 117 -29.67 -3.02 -27.78
CA GLY A 117 -28.74 -4.09 -28.15
C GLY A 117 -27.43 -3.65 -28.82
N THR A 118 -27.06 -2.37 -28.77
CA THR A 118 -25.85 -1.86 -29.45
C THR A 118 -24.67 -1.62 -28.52
N THR A 119 -24.91 -1.02 -27.35
CA THR A 119 -23.87 -0.66 -26.37
C THR A 119 -24.37 -0.86 -24.95
N ALA A 120 -23.44 -1.15 -24.04
CA ALA A 120 -23.69 -1.15 -22.60
C ALA A 120 -22.41 -0.72 -21.86
N SER A 121 -22.55 -0.14 -20.68
CA SER A 121 -21.41 0.28 -19.87
C SER A 121 -21.63 0.08 -18.37
N LEU A 122 -20.56 -0.23 -17.65
CA LEU A 122 -20.55 -0.35 -16.19
C LEU A 122 -19.25 0.27 -15.68
N SER A 123 -19.35 1.22 -14.75
CA SER A 123 -18.18 1.79 -14.09
C SER A 123 -18.33 1.72 -12.58
N TYR A 124 -17.22 1.43 -11.90
CA TYR A 124 -17.14 1.45 -10.45
C TYR A 124 -15.73 1.84 -9.99
N PHE A 125 -15.64 2.35 -8.76
CA PHE A 125 -14.39 2.34 -8.03
C PHE A 125 -14.21 0.99 -7.37
N TRP A 126 -12.97 0.52 -7.26
CA TRP A 126 -12.64 -0.58 -6.37
C TRP A 126 -11.41 -0.29 -5.52
N ARG A 127 -11.36 -0.92 -4.34
CA ARG A 127 -10.22 -0.90 -3.42
C ARG A 127 -9.83 -2.32 -3.08
N TRP A 128 -8.58 -2.66 -3.38
CA TRP A 128 -8.00 -3.94 -2.97
C TRP A 128 -8.01 -4.06 -1.44
N VAL A 129 -8.54 -5.18 -0.94
CA VAL A 129 -8.77 -5.51 0.48
C VAL A 129 -9.46 -4.39 1.29
N GLY A 130 -10.21 -3.52 0.60
CA GLY A 130 -10.93 -2.37 1.16
C GLY A 130 -10.05 -1.23 1.68
N VAL A 131 -8.72 -1.34 1.64
CA VAL A 131 -7.79 -0.35 2.22
C VAL A 131 -6.77 0.19 1.21
N GLY A 132 -6.64 -0.47 0.05
CA GLY A 132 -5.79 0.00 -1.02
C GLY A 132 -6.24 1.31 -1.67
N PRO A 133 -5.38 1.93 -2.49
CA PRO A 133 -5.76 3.04 -3.35
C PRO A 133 -7.00 2.68 -4.17
N ALA A 134 -7.90 3.65 -4.36
CA ALA A 134 -9.04 3.45 -5.24
C ALA A 134 -8.60 3.58 -6.70
N THR A 135 -9.05 2.66 -7.54
CA THR A 135 -8.92 2.78 -8.99
C THR A 135 -10.29 2.67 -9.65
N ARG A 136 -10.44 3.30 -10.81
CA ARG A 136 -11.68 3.24 -11.58
C ARG A 136 -11.59 2.07 -12.54
N VAL A 137 -12.60 1.21 -12.51
CA VAL A 137 -12.80 0.16 -13.49
C VAL A 137 -14.01 0.51 -14.34
N ARG A 138 -13.86 0.41 -15.65
CA ARG A 138 -14.94 0.57 -16.62
C ARG A 138 -14.98 -0.63 -17.56
N TRP A 139 -16.19 -1.17 -17.73
CA TRP A 139 -16.53 -2.14 -18.74
C TRP A 139 -17.34 -1.45 -19.83
N ASP A 140 -16.90 -1.57 -21.06
CA ASP A 140 -17.64 -1.13 -22.24
C ASP A 140 -17.94 -2.35 -23.12
N LEU A 141 -19.22 -2.55 -23.42
CA LEU A 141 -19.70 -3.57 -24.33
C LEU A 141 -20.21 -2.92 -25.61
N ALA A 142 -19.80 -3.45 -26.75
CA ALA A 142 -20.29 -3.03 -28.06
C ALA A 142 -20.65 -4.25 -28.91
N ALA A 143 -21.88 -4.28 -29.41
CA ALA A 143 -22.26 -5.25 -30.44
C ALA A 143 -21.53 -4.91 -31.75
N THR A 144 -21.06 -5.93 -32.43
CA THR A 144 -20.35 -5.82 -33.72
C THR A 144 -21.29 -6.18 -34.88
N ALA A 145 -20.86 -5.87 -36.10
CA ALA A 145 -21.65 -6.16 -37.30
C ALA A 145 -21.85 -7.66 -37.58
N ASP A 146 -20.96 -8.53 -37.08
CA ASP A 146 -21.03 -9.98 -37.23
C ASP A 146 -21.83 -10.68 -36.11
N GLY A 147 -22.49 -9.90 -35.24
CA GLY A 147 -23.30 -10.41 -34.13
C GLY A 147 -22.48 -10.87 -32.92
N THR A 148 -21.18 -10.60 -32.90
CA THR A 148 -20.32 -10.79 -31.73
C THR A 148 -20.42 -9.59 -30.77
N THR A 149 -19.86 -9.72 -29.58
CA THR A 149 -19.74 -8.61 -28.63
C THR A 149 -18.26 -8.33 -28.36
N ARG A 150 -17.84 -7.09 -28.54
CA ARG A 150 -16.55 -6.59 -28.06
C ARG A 150 -16.69 -6.15 -26.60
N ILE A 151 -15.81 -6.65 -25.76
CA ILE A 151 -15.72 -6.36 -24.32
C ILE A 151 -14.43 -5.60 -24.10
N SER A 152 -14.51 -4.39 -23.57
CA SER A 152 -13.33 -3.60 -23.16
C SER A 152 -13.37 -3.41 -21.64
N ALA A 153 -12.30 -3.81 -20.96
CA ALA A 153 -12.08 -3.50 -19.55
C ALA A 153 -10.98 -2.44 -19.45
N THR A 154 -11.32 -1.29 -18.89
CA THR A 154 -10.41 -0.18 -18.64
C THR A 154 -10.21 -0.01 -17.14
N GLU A 155 -8.96 0.02 -16.69
CA GLU A 155 -8.63 0.38 -15.31
C GLU A 155 -7.74 1.63 -15.30
N GLU A 156 -8.11 2.61 -14.48
CA GLU A 156 -7.40 3.88 -14.34
C GLU A 156 -7.04 4.15 -12.90
N SER A 157 -5.78 4.56 -12.69
CA SER A 157 -5.24 4.84 -11.37
C SER A 157 -4.48 6.16 -11.34
N PHE A 158 -4.60 6.85 -10.22
CA PHE A 158 -3.82 8.04 -9.89
C PHE A 158 -2.76 7.67 -8.84
N ASN A 159 -1.51 7.96 -9.13
CA ASN A 159 -0.33 7.54 -8.35
C ASN A 159 -0.34 6.05 -7.95
N PRO A 160 -0.57 5.10 -8.89
CA PRO A 160 -0.51 3.67 -8.58
C PRO A 160 0.89 3.24 -8.13
N PRO A 161 1.08 1.99 -7.68
CA PRO A 161 2.42 1.42 -7.50
C PRO A 161 3.28 1.39 -8.77
N ASN A 162 4.61 1.33 -8.63
CA ASN A 162 5.52 1.28 -9.79
C ASN A 162 5.38 0.01 -10.64
N ASP A 163 5.05 -1.11 -10.02
CA ASP A 163 4.86 -2.40 -10.68
C ASP A 163 3.43 -2.63 -11.19
N TRP A 164 2.55 -1.63 -11.07
CA TRP A 164 1.15 -1.68 -11.50
C TRP A 164 0.94 -2.22 -12.91
N ARG A 165 1.76 -1.78 -13.87
CA ARG A 165 1.69 -2.27 -15.27
C ARG A 165 1.99 -3.77 -15.37
N GLY A 166 2.94 -4.27 -14.58
CA GLY A 166 3.32 -5.67 -14.57
C GLY A 166 2.22 -6.55 -13.98
N TRP A 167 1.66 -6.14 -12.85
CA TRP A 167 0.60 -6.89 -12.16
C TRP A 167 -0.75 -6.78 -12.84
N ASN A 168 -1.28 -5.57 -12.97
CA ASN A 168 -2.63 -5.36 -13.47
C ASN A 168 -2.70 -5.47 -14.99
N GLY A 169 -1.65 -5.05 -15.69
CA GLY A 169 -1.60 -5.12 -17.16
C GLY A 169 -1.68 -6.55 -17.70
N ASN A 170 -1.09 -7.51 -16.98
CA ASN A 170 -1.19 -8.93 -17.32
C ASN A 170 -2.41 -9.60 -16.68
N GLY A 171 -2.96 -9.05 -15.59
CA GLY A 171 -4.14 -9.58 -14.91
C GLY A 171 -5.42 -9.45 -15.73
N TRP A 172 -5.65 -8.29 -16.34
CA TRP A 172 -6.89 -8.02 -17.11
C TRP A 172 -7.13 -8.96 -18.29
N PRO A 173 -6.13 -9.27 -19.16
CA PRO A 173 -6.29 -10.30 -20.18
C PRO A 173 -6.72 -11.66 -19.61
N GLY A 174 -6.11 -12.10 -18.50
CA GLY A 174 -6.49 -13.35 -17.84
C GLY A 174 -7.91 -13.36 -17.27
N ILE A 175 -8.40 -12.21 -16.78
CA ILE A 175 -9.79 -12.03 -16.33
C ILE A 175 -10.75 -12.13 -17.53
N LEU A 176 -10.42 -11.49 -18.66
CA LEU A 176 -11.24 -11.55 -19.88
C LEU A 176 -11.26 -12.96 -20.49
N ASP A 177 -10.16 -13.69 -20.44
CA ASP A 177 -10.08 -15.08 -20.88
C ASP A 177 -11.00 -15.99 -20.04
N GLN A 178 -11.12 -15.74 -18.73
CA GLN A 178 -12.04 -16.48 -17.86
C GLN A 178 -13.50 -16.16 -18.17
N LEU A 179 -13.83 -14.89 -18.36
CA LEU A 179 -15.16 -14.48 -18.80
C LEU A 179 -15.53 -15.15 -20.13
N ALA A 180 -14.64 -15.10 -21.13
CA ALA A 180 -14.84 -15.73 -22.43
C ALA A 180 -14.96 -17.26 -22.33
N GLY A 181 -14.14 -17.90 -21.49
CA GLY A 181 -14.19 -19.33 -21.22
C GLY A 181 -15.51 -19.76 -20.59
N TYR A 182 -16.00 -19.01 -19.61
CA TYR A 182 -17.29 -19.24 -18.96
C TYR A 182 -18.46 -19.01 -19.91
N LEU A 183 -18.45 -17.94 -20.70
CA LEU A 183 -19.46 -17.68 -21.74
C LEU A 183 -19.56 -18.85 -22.73
N ARG A 184 -18.41 -19.33 -23.23
CA ARG A 184 -18.33 -20.41 -24.22
C ARG A 184 -18.77 -21.77 -23.70
N THR A 185 -18.46 -22.09 -22.44
CA THR A 185 -18.54 -23.48 -21.94
C THR A 185 -19.45 -23.68 -20.74
N GLY A 186 -19.80 -22.62 -20.01
CA GLY A 186 -20.46 -22.68 -18.70
C GLY A 186 -19.57 -23.27 -17.58
N THR A 187 -18.31 -23.59 -17.86
CA THR A 187 -17.44 -24.24 -16.87
C THR A 187 -17.01 -23.23 -15.81
N THR A 188 -17.07 -23.64 -14.54
CA THR A 188 -16.59 -22.83 -13.41
C THR A 188 -15.07 -22.92 -13.34
N TRP A 189 -14.38 -21.89 -13.82
CA TRP A 189 -12.93 -21.75 -13.74
C TRP A 189 -12.62 -20.40 -13.10
N ARG A 190 -12.30 -20.44 -11.81
CA ARG A 190 -11.76 -19.31 -11.06
C ARG A 190 -10.25 -19.48 -10.92
N TRP A 191 -9.51 -18.39 -10.79
CA TRP A 191 -8.17 -18.48 -10.24
C TRP A 191 -8.32 -19.07 -8.83
N PRO A 192 -7.73 -20.24 -8.52
CA PRO A 192 -7.87 -20.82 -7.20
C PRO A 192 -7.30 -19.89 -6.13
N TRP A 193 -6.22 -19.19 -6.47
CA TRP A 193 -5.57 -18.10 -5.72
C TRP A 193 -4.37 -17.58 -6.54
N ARG A 194 -3.84 -16.40 -6.19
CA ARG A 194 -2.60 -15.88 -6.79
C ARG A 194 -1.38 -16.48 -6.11
N ARG A 195 -0.42 -17.00 -6.89
CA ARG A 195 0.87 -17.52 -6.37
C ARG A 195 1.57 -16.55 -5.43
N MET A 196 1.40 -15.25 -5.71
CA MET A 196 1.89 -14.15 -4.91
C MET A 196 0.69 -13.48 -4.22
N GLY A 197 0.74 -13.34 -2.91
CA GLY A 197 -0.32 -12.74 -2.08
C GLY A 197 -0.56 -13.58 -0.81
N PRO A 198 -1.01 -13.00 0.33
CA PRO A 198 -1.71 -11.74 0.45
C PRO A 198 -0.85 -10.55 0.10
N TYR A 199 -1.35 -9.75 -0.82
CA TYR A 199 -0.79 -8.45 -1.16
C TYR A 199 -1.65 -7.39 -0.48
N VAL A 200 -1.07 -6.54 0.35
CA VAL A 200 -1.81 -5.44 0.99
C VAL A 200 -1.06 -4.16 0.71
N GLN A 201 -1.81 -3.13 0.29
CA GLN A 201 -1.27 -1.82 0.02
C GLN A 201 -2.16 -0.77 0.67
N ILE A 202 -1.58 0.34 1.11
CA ILE A 202 -2.30 1.50 1.64
C ILE A 202 -1.58 2.79 1.24
N GLU A 203 -2.34 3.86 1.10
CA GLU A 203 -1.78 5.21 0.99
C GLU A 203 -1.53 5.80 2.38
N LEU A 204 -0.38 6.43 2.55
CA LEU A 204 0.03 7.15 3.76
C LEU A 204 0.12 8.65 3.46
N GLU A 205 -0.34 9.48 4.40
CA GLU A 205 -0.24 10.94 4.32
C GLU A 205 1.12 11.45 4.82
N SER A 206 2.19 10.82 4.33
CA SER A 206 3.56 11.10 4.73
C SER A 206 4.52 10.80 3.57
N THR A 207 5.71 11.41 3.57
CA THR A 207 6.73 11.05 2.59
C THR A 207 7.22 9.61 2.84
N PRO A 208 7.74 8.89 1.82
CA PRO A 208 8.23 7.52 2.03
C PRO A 208 9.28 7.41 3.14
N TYR A 209 10.14 8.42 3.29
CA TYR A 209 11.20 8.40 4.30
C TYR A 209 10.67 8.64 5.72
N ASP A 210 9.79 9.63 5.90
CA ASP A 210 9.20 9.92 7.21
C ASP A 210 8.32 8.75 7.68
N ALA A 211 7.51 8.20 6.76
CA ALA A 211 6.70 7.02 7.02
C ALA A 211 7.56 5.81 7.39
N TRP A 212 8.64 5.55 6.64
CA TRP A 212 9.55 4.45 6.94
C TRP A 212 10.23 4.60 8.30
N GLU A 213 10.79 5.78 8.59
CA GLU A 213 11.44 6.07 9.86
C GLU A 213 10.49 5.84 11.03
N MET A 214 9.22 6.27 10.89
CA MET A 214 8.23 6.06 11.94
C MET A 214 7.81 4.59 12.06
N LEU A 215 7.56 3.89 10.95
CA LEU A 215 6.98 2.54 10.96
C LEU A 215 8.02 1.45 11.29
N SER A 216 9.30 1.68 11.00
CA SER A 216 10.40 0.73 11.26
C SER A 216 10.98 0.83 12.67
N LYS A 217 10.72 1.94 13.39
CA LYS A 217 11.13 2.12 14.80
C LYS A 217 10.65 0.96 15.66
N PRO A 218 11.52 0.31 16.45
CA PRO A 218 11.14 -0.83 17.28
C PRO A 218 9.90 -0.55 18.14
N GLU A 219 9.85 0.62 18.78
CA GLU A 219 8.73 1.08 19.61
C GLU A 219 7.42 1.23 18.84
N SER A 220 7.46 1.51 17.54
CA SER A 220 6.28 1.67 16.67
C SER A 220 5.67 0.33 16.27
N LEU A 221 6.51 -0.67 16.02
CA LEU A 221 6.07 -1.98 15.52
C LEU A 221 5.02 -2.65 16.42
N ARG A 222 5.07 -2.44 17.75
CA ARG A 222 4.07 -3.02 18.68
C ARG A 222 2.66 -2.47 18.46
N TYR A 223 2.54 -1.28 17.89
CA TYR A 223 1.25 -0.61 17.69
C TYR A 223 0.58 -1.05 16.39
N TRP A 224 1.35 -1.20 15.30
CA TRP A 224 0.76 -1.55 14.01
C TRP A 224 0.87 -3.05 13.68
N LEU A 225 2.00 -3.72 13.96
CA LEU A 225 2.15 -5.18 13.77
C LEU A 225 1.68 -6.03 14.96
N GLN A 226 1.31 -5.40 16.09
CA GLN A 226 0.98 -6.12 17.32
C GLN A 226 2.09 -7.10 17.77
N ARG A 227 3.36 -6.77 17.51
CA ARG A 227 4.51 -7.60 17.90
C ARG A 227 4.65 -7.66 19.43
N ARG A 228 5.15 -8.79 19.95
CA ARG A 228 5.59 -8.91 21.36
C ARG A 228 7.06 -8.49 21.56
N TYR A 229 7.96 -8.99 20.72
CA TYR A 229 9.42 -8.82 20.80
C TYR A 229 10.03 -8.64 19.41
N GLY A 230 11.34 -8.33 19.34
CA GLY A 230 12.09 -8.19 18.08
C GLY A 230 12.16 -6.77 17.49
N SER A 231 12.96 -6.61 16.44
CA SER A 231 13.09 -5.38 15.67
C SER A 231 13.19 -5.70 14.17
N PHE A 232 13.31 -4.69 13.32
CA PHE A 232 13.61 -4.88 11.90
C PHE A 232 15.10 -5.04 11.59
N ALA A 233 15.98 -5.21 12.59
CA ALA A 233 17.38 -5.52 12.32
C ALA A 233 17.53 -6.84 11.55
N THR A 234 18.49 -6.89 10.61
CA THR A 234 18.76 -8.11 9.84
C THR A 234 19.18 -9.26 10.76
N GLY A 235 18.50 -10.41 10.65
CA GLY A 235 18.67 -11.58 11.49
C GLY A 235 17.78 -11.60 12.74
N ASP A 236 17.12 -10.48 13.10
CA ASP A 236 16.19 -10.46 14.23
C ASP A 236 14.92 -11.25 13.93
N LYS A 237 14.27 -11.66 15.02
CA LYS A 237 13.00 -12.39 15.02
C LYS A 237 11.94 -11.58 15.73
N LEU A 238 10.80 -11.39 15.08
CA LEU A 238 9.60 -10.81 15.66
C LEU A 238 8.58 -11.91 15.95
N THR A 239 7.93 -11.79 17.10
CA THR A 239 6.80 -12.63 17.46
C THR A 239 5.51 -11.86 17.19
N LEU A 240 4.78 -12.26 16.16
CA LEU A 240 3.52 -11.65 15.73
C LEU A 240 2.33 -12.41 16.34
N ILE A 241 1.31 -11.68 16.76
CA ILE A 241 0.03 -12.25 17.21
C ILE A 241 -0.96 -12.09 16.06
N MET A 242 -1.12 -13.15 15.25
CA MET A 242 -2.17 -13.22 14.24
C MET A 242 -3.40 -13.81 14.94
N GLY A 243 -4.56 -13.15 14.84
CA GLY A 243 -5.73 -13.33 15.73
C GLY A 243 -6.47 -14.68 15.70
N ASP A 244 -5.78 -15.78 15.44
CA ASP A 244 -6.27 -17.15 15.55
C ASP A 244 -5.95 -17.79 16.92
N ALA A 245 -6.56 -18.95 17.21
CA ALA A 245 -6.38 -19.66 18.49
C ALA A 245 -4.97 -20.24 18.67
N SER A 246 -4.23 -20.47 17.59
CA SER A 246 -2.83 -20.95 17.58
C SER A 246 -1.81 -19.84 17.89
N GLY A 247 -2.20 -18.57 17.76
CA GLY A 247 -1.76 -17.44 18.58
C GLY A 247 -0.42 -16.77 18.25
N ILE A 248 0.49 -17.41 17.50
CA ILE A 248 1.81 -16.83 17.21
C ILE A 248 2.36 -17.22 15.82
N VAL A 249 2.95 -16.25 15.14
CA VAL A 249 3.82 -16.43 13.95
C VAL A 249 5.18 -15.79 14.23
N GLU A 250 6.27 -16.49 13.89
CA GLU A 250 7.62 -15.92 13.92
C GLU A 250 7.91 -15.26 12.57
N MET A 251 8.27 -13.99 12.58
CA MET A 251 8.76 -13.25 11.41
C MET A 251 10.28 -13.05 11.56
N VAL A 252 11.05 -13.66 10.68
CA VAL A 252 12.51 -13.53 10.61
C VAL A 252 12.86 -12.45 9.60
N VAL A 253 13.67 -11.48 9.98
CA VAL A 253 14.13 -10.44 9.05
C VAL A 253 15.35 -10.93 8.29
N HIS A 254 15.21 -11.14 7.00
CA HIS A 254 16.32 -11.58 6.14
C HIS A 254 17.16 -10.42 5.65
N GLN A 255 16.51 -9.30 5.36
CA GLN A 255 17.22 -8.11 4.91
C GLN A 255 16.42 -6.86 5.24
N HIS A 256 17.10 -5.83 5.75
CA HIS A 256 16.55 -4.50 5.97
C HIS A 256 17.42 -3.48 5.24
N VAL A 257 16.80 -2.67 4.39
CA VAL A 257 17.47 -1.62 3.60
C VAL A 257 16.92 -0.28 4.00
N GLU A 258 17.80 0.60 4.50
CA GLU A 258 17.46 1.97 4.83
C GLU A 258 17.47 2.89 3.61
N PRO A 259 16.86 4.08 3.71
CA PRO A 259 16.92 5.08 2.66
C PRO A 259 18.34 5.33 2.16
N ASN A 260 18.49 5.54 0.85
CA ASN A 260 19.77 5.87 0.21
C ASN A 260 20.86 4.78 0.26
N GLN A 261 20.55 3.54 0.65
CA GLN A 261 21.55 2.47 0.72
C GLN A 261 21.71 1.63 -0.55
N LYS A 262 20.66 1.44 -1.37
CA LYS A 262 20.71 0.59 -2.57
C LYS A 262 20.02 1.20 -3.80
N PHE A 263 20.70 1.13 -4.94
CA PHE A 263 20.17 1.41 -6.28
C PHE A 263 19.18 0.28 -6.69
N PRO A 264 18.11 0.52 -7.47
CA PRO A 264 17.83 1.70 -8.30
C PRO A 264 16.96 2.80 -7.67
N SER A 265 16.15 2.49 -6.66
CA SER A 265 15.17 3.46 -6.16
C SER A 265 15.66 4.29 -4.97
N PHE A 266 16.67 3.82 -4.23
CA PHE A 266 17.08 4.36 -2.94
C PHE A 266 15.94 4.41 -1.88
N LEU A 267 14.80 3.79 -2.20
CA LEU A 267 13.66 3.64 -1.30
C LEU A 267 13.91 2.46 -0.36
N PRO A 268 13.46 2.56 0.90
CA PRO A 268 13.70 1.52 1.87
C PRO A 268 12.72 0.35 1.68
N TRP A 269 13.18 -0.83 2.12
CA TRP A 269 12.41 -2.06 2.05
C TRP A 269 12.95 -3.10 3.04
N LEU A 270 12.14 -4.13 3.27
CA LEU A 270 12.39 -5.23 4.18
C LEU A 270 12.01 -6.55 3.48
N GLU A 271 12.91 -7.52 3.50
CA GLU A 271 12.61 -8.92 3.17
C GLU A 271 12.57 -9.74 4.45
N PHE A 272 11.56 -10.59 4.57
CA PHE A 272 11.31 -11.38 5.77
C PHE A 272 10.81 -12.79 5.41
N GLY A 273 10.85 -13.68 6.40
CA GLY A 273 10.24 -14.99 6.34
C GLY A 273 9.25 -15.17 7.49
N LEU A 274 8.12 -15.82 7.24
CA LEU A 274 7.13 -16.18 8.24
C LEU A 274 7.21 -17.68 8.52
N LYS A 275 7.23 -18.03 9.80
CA LYS A 275 7.26 -19.42 10.28
C LYS A 275 6.18 -19.64 11.32
N ARG A 276 5.55 -20.81 11.23
CA ARG A 276 4.70 -21.39 12.28
C ARG A 276 5.11 -22.83 12.52
N ALA A 277 4.81 -23.34 13.71
CA ALA A 277 5.15 -24.71 14.08
C ALA A 277 4.47 -25.76 13.18
N SER A 278 3.30 -25.44 12.62
CA SER A 278 2.55 -26.31 11.71
C SER A 278 3.04 -26.26 10.26
N TRP A 279 3.88 -25.28 9.89
CA TRP A 279 4.32 -25.11 8.52
C TRP A 279 5.61 -25.88 8.25
N PRO A 280 5.66 -26.72 7.20
CA PRO A 280 6.89 -27.43 6.83
C PRO A 280 7.91 -26.51 6.14
N VAL A 281 7.48 -25.32 5.73
CA VAL A 281 8.27 -24.33 5.00
C VAL A 281 8.11 -22.94 5.60
N GLU A 282 9.05 -22.06 5.28
CA GLU A 282 8.92 -20.63 5.54
C GLU A 282 8.18 -19.96 4.38
N LEU A 283 7.21 -19.10 4.67
CA LEU A 283 6.64 -18.20 3.67
C LEU A 283 7.53 -16.96 3.56
N SER A 284 8.02 -16.62 2.38
CA SER A 284 8.78 -15.38 2.21
C SER A 284 7.85 -14.20 2.05
N GLY A 285 8.31 -13.02 2.41
CA GLY A 285 7.56 -11.80 2.22
C GLY A 285 8.45 -10.59 2.07
N LYS A 286 7.86 -9.54 1.51
CA LYS A 286 8.53 -8.27 1.29
C LYS A 286 7.60 -7.15 1.68
N LEU A 287 8.18 -6.17 2.35
CA LEU A 287 7.54 -4.93 2.75
C LEU A 287 8.37 -3.80 2.15
N TYR A 288 7.72 -2.87 1.46
CA TYR A 288 8.41 -1.74 0.84
C TYR A 288 7.48 -0.54 0.76
N ILE A 289 8.09 0.62 0.56
CA ILE A 289 7.40 1.89 0.48
C ILE A 289 7.87 2.66 -0.75
N GLU A 290 6.95 3.34 -1.41
CA GLU A 290 7.26 4.20 -2.56
C GLU A 290 6.41 5.45 -2.57
N HIS A 291 6.66 6.34 -3.54
CA HIS A 291 5.93 7.60 -3.65
C HIS A 291 4.50 7.38 -4.17
N ALA A 292 3.51 7.99 -3.51
CA ALA A 292 2.11 8.06 -3.93
C ALA A 292 1.69 9.50 -4.27
N GLY A 293 2.64 10.27 -4.78
CA GLY A 293 2.54 11.70 -5.04
C GLY A 293 3.35 12.54 -4.06
N LEU A 294 3.18 13.86 -4.10
CA LEU A 294 3.89 14.77 -3.20
C LEU A 294 3.39 14.59 -1.75
N ASN A 295 4.31 14.41 -0.80
CA ASN A 295 4.02 14.19 0.63
C ASN A 295 3.11 12.98 0.91
N ARG A 296 3.05 12.01 -0.01
CA ARG A 296 2.29 10.78 0.14
C ARG A 296 3.17 9.58 -0.20
N ALA A 297 2.88 8.47 0.45
CA ALA A 297 3.58 7.22 0.21
C ALA A 297 2.60 6.08 0.00
N LEU A 298 3.02 5.08 -0.77
CA LEU A 298 2.34 3.81 -0.92
C LEU A 298 3.11 2.75 -0.14
N PHE A 299 2.52 2.27 0.94
CA PHE A 299 3.10 1.21 1.75
C PHE A 299 2.53 -0.12 1.33
N GLN A 300 3.40 -1.08 1.06
CA GLN A 300 3.06 -2.35 0.43
C GLN A 300 3.67 -3.51 1.20
N ILE A 301 2.94 -4.61 1.26
CA ILE A 301 3.43 -5.89 1.76
C ILE A 301 2.89 -7.01 0.88
N PHE A 302 3.72 -7.98 0.54
CA PHE A 302 3.28 -9.25 -0.02
C PHE A 302 3.96 -10.43 0.66
N VAL A 303 3.30 -11.58 0.59
CA VAL A 303 3.83 -12.88 1.02
C VAL A 303 3.71 -13.85 -0.15
N ASP A 304 4.75 -14.65 -0.38
CA ASP A 304 4.84 -15.65 -1.43
C ASP A 304 5.14 -17.05 -0.86
N ASN A 305 5.46 -18.00 -1.74
CA ASN A 305 5.82 -19.38 -1.40
C ASN A 305 4.67 -20.24 -0.87
N TRP A 306 3.43 -19.86 -1.16
CA TRP A 306 2.21 -20.53 -0.70
C TRP A 306 2.04 -21.93 -1.26
N GLU A 307 2.51 -22.18 -2.48
CA GLU A 307 2.47 -23.48 -3.14
C GLU A 307 3.23 -24.58 -2.39
N ASN A 308 4.16 -24.18 -1.51
CA ASN A 308 4.97 -25.10 -0.72
C ASN A 308 4.37 -25.40 0.66
N LEU A 309 3.25 -24.77 1.03
CA LEU A 309 2.44 -25.22 2.16
C LEU A 309 1.55 -26.42 1.76
N PRO A 310 1.20 -27.29 2.71
CA PRO A 310 0.18 -28.33 2.49
C PRO A 310 -1.14 -27.73 1.99
N ALA A 311 -1.70 -28.32 0.93
CA ALA A 311 -2.87 -27.77 0.23
C ALA A 311 -4.11 -27.61 1.12
N ASP A 312 -4.23 -28.44 2.16
CA ASP A 312 -5.32 -28.43 3.13
C ASP A 312 -5.30 -27.24 4.09
N ILE A 313 -4.15 -26.61 4.32
CA ILE A 313 -4.02 -25.44 5.20
C ILE A 313 -3.88 -24.11 4.44
N GLN A 314 -3.53 -24.14 3.15
CA GLN A 314 -3.25 -22.95 2.34
C GLN A 314 -4.37 -21.90 2.44
N LEU A 315 -5.63 -22.32 2.25
CA LEU A 315 -6.75 -21.39 2.21
C LEU A 315 -7.00 -20.68 3.55
N GLU A 316 -6.93 -21.42 4.65
CA GLU A 316 -7.14 -20.88 5.99
C GLU A 316 -6.01 -19.92 6.39
N GLU A 317 -4.76 -20.32 6.14
CA GLU A 317 -3.59 -19.49 6.45
C GLU A 317 -3.55 -18.21 5.60
N ARG A 318 -3.96 -18.28 4.33
CA ARG A 318 -4.12 -17.07 3.50
C ARG A 318 -5.11 -16.10 4.11
N LYS A 319 -6.28 -16.57 4.56
CA LYS A 319 -7.29 -15.71 5.22
C LYS A 319 -6.73 -15.03 6.46
N ILE A 320 -6.03 -15.79 7.30
CA ILE A 320 -5.45 -15.30 8.55
C ILE A 320 -4.40 -14.24 8.26
N ILE A 321 -3.44 -14.52 7.36
CA ILE A 321 -2.36 -13.59 7.04
C ILE A 321 -2.90 -12.35 6.30
N ALA A 322 -3.85 -12.51 5.37
CA ALA A 322 -4.49 -11.41 4.66
C ALA A 322 -5.18 -10.46 5.64
N GLY A 323 -6.01 -11.01 6.54
CA GLY A 323 -6.69 -10.24 7.59
C GLY A 323 -5.72 -9.54 8.52
N PHE A 324 -4.69 -10.26 8.99
CA PHE A 324 -3.66 -9.70 9.86
C PHE A 324 -2.94 -8.50 9.22
N PHE A 325 -2.47 -8.64 7.98
CA PHE A 325 -1.76 -7.55 7.32
C PHE A 325 -2.67 -6.42 6.92
N ARG A 326 -3.90 -6.68 6.46
CA ARG A 326 -4.91 -5.63 6.24
C ARG A 326 -5.07 -4.76 7.49
N ASP A 327 -5.34 -5.38 8.63
CA ASP A 327 -5.58 -4.64 9.86
C ASP A 327 -4.31 -3.96 10.39
N SER A 328 -3.14 -4.58 10.19
CA SER A 328 -1.85 -3.98 10.54
C SER A 328 -1.55 -2.73 9.71
N MET A 329 -1.85 -2.77 8.42
CA MET A 329 -1.68 -1.66 7.52
C MET A 329 -2.63 -0.52 7.89
N VAL A 330 -3.90 -0.79 8.21
CA VAL A 330 -4.82 0.25 8.73
C VAL A 330 -4.27 0.95 9.97
N ARG A 331 -3.69 0.20 10.91
CA ARG A 331 -3.04 0.79 12.09
C ARG A 331 -1.82 1.63 11.71
N ALA A 332 -1.00 1.17 10.75
CA ALA A 332 0.11 1.95 10.23
C ALA A 332 -0.38 3.27 9.60
N GLN A 333 -1.48 3.24 8.83
CA GLN A 333 -2.11 4.43 8.27
C GLN A 333 -2.50 5.43 9.36
N GLN A 334 -3.20 4.96 10.40
CA GLN A 334 -3.63 5.79 11.54
C GLN A 334 -2.44 6.41 12.27
N MET A 335 -1.30 5.73 12.36
CA MET A 335 -0.08 6.28 12.96
C MET A 335 0.53 7.41 12.12
N THR A 336 0.43 7.31 10.79
CA THR A 336 1.01 8.29 9.85
C THR A 336 0.10 9.48 9.58
N GLY A 337 -1.21 9.31 9.81
CA GLY A 337 -2.20 10.33 9.54
C GLY A 337 -2.09 11.51 10.51
N PRO A 338 -2.66 12.67 10.13
CA PRO A 338 -2.80 13.80 11.03
C PRO A 338 -3.55 13.34 12.27
N ARG A 339 -2.93 13.51 13.44
CA ARG A 339 -3.62 13.24 14.70
C ARG A 339 -4.82 14.18 14.75
N PRO A 340 -6.05 13.67 14.99
CA PRO A 340 -7.16 14.56 15.25
C PRO A 340 -6.75 15.52 16.36
N ALA A 341 -7.03 16.81 16.16
CA ALA A 341 -6.81 17.79 17.22
C ALA A 341 -7.47 17.24 18.49
N PRO A 342 -6.78 17.26 19.65
CA PRO A 342 -7.32 16.67 20.87
C PRO A 342 -8.72 17.24 21.11
N SER A 343 -9.73 16.43 20.81
CA SER A 343 -11.12 16.83 20.86
C SER A 343 -11.50 16.87 22.33
N HIS A 344 -11.30 18.05 22.93
CA HIS A 344 -11.52 18.36 24.34
C HIS A 344 -10.62 17.61 25.32
N PRO A 345 -10.24 18.26 26.45
CA PRO A 345 -9.71 17.52 27.59
C PRO A 345 -10.78 16.49 27.96
N HIS A 346 -10.38 15.24 28.18
CA HIS A 346 -11.23 14.24 28.80
C HIS A 346 -11.69 14.75 30.17
N GLY A 347 -12.75 15.55 30.19
CA GLY A 347 -13.58 15.79 31.36
C GLY A 347 -14.37 14.53 31.60
N TRP A 348 -13.76 13.59 32.30
CA TRP A 348 -14.53 12.73 33.18
C TRP A 348 -15.00 13.64 34.32
N SER A 349 -16.19 14.20 34.18
CA SER A 349 -16.93 14.86 35.26
C SER A 349 -18.23 14.11 35.49
#